data_AF-A0A0C9YH57-F1
#
_entry.id   AF-A0A0C9YH57-F1
#
_cell.length_a   1.000
_cell.length_b   1.000
_cell.length_c   1.000
_cell.angle_alpha   90.00
_cell.angle_beta   90.00
_cell.angle_gamma   90.00
#
_symmetry.space_group_name_H-M   'P 1'
#
loop_
_entity.id
_entity.type
_entity.pdbx_description
1 polymer ?
#
loop_
_entity_poly.entity_id
_entity_poly.type
_entity_poly.pdbx_seq_one_letter_code
_entity_poly.pdbx_strand_id
1 'polypeptide(L)'
;QWTGLCVQTGLEGFYIAVRGTVEDLSEPKVFFTEKAEKFVHNVLGIEPCHLALHLESWVISGIEYILTTNGIKGNSQMNYINYKKQIMEKLGVALHGWPIPGHVCNPSKLEKLLDALKEEKCKWVRLTPQELATRIADNKARQAWGEQIYQPHHCPTQCENIT
;
A
#
# COMPACT_ATOMS: atom_id res chain seq x y z
N GLN A 1 -35.57 1.13 -5.88
CA GLN A 1 -35.51 -0.35 -5.90
C GLN A 1 -34.81 -0.92 -4.66
N TRP A 2 -33.70 -0.35 -4.18
CA TRP A 2 -32.96 -0.87 -2.99
C TRP A 2 -33.76 -0.88 -1.67
N THR A 3 -34.56 0.16 -1.39
CA THR A 3 -35.39 0.24 -0.17
C THR A 3 -36.45 -0.86 -0.06
N GLY A 4 -36.90 -1.42 -1.17
CA GLY A 4 -37.86 -2.54 -1.19
C GLY A 4 -37.26 -3.87 -0.74
N LEU A 5 -35.93 -4.04 -0.88
CA LEU A 5 -35.21 -5.25 -0.49
C LEU A 5 -35.14 -5.39 1.04
N CYS A 6 -35.00 -4.28 1.75
CA CYS A 6 -34.84 -4.23 3.20
C CYS A 6 -36.09 -4.74 3.93
N VAL A 7 -37.28 -4.37 3.43
CA VAL A 7 -38.57 -4.77 4.02
C VAL A 7 -38.79 -6.29 3.95
N GLN A 8 -38.24 -6.97 2.94
CA GLN A 8 -38.46 -8.41 2.71
C GLN A 8 -37.34 -9.30 3.28
N THR A 9 -36.11 -8.78 3.42
CA THR A 9 -34.93 -9.58 3.77
C THR A 9 -34.34 -9.23 5.14
N GLY A 10 -34.73 -8.09 5.73
CA GLY A 10 -34.13 -7.57 6.95
C GLY A 10 -32.70 -7.04 6.78
N LEU A 11 -32.19 -6.96 5.54
CA LEU A 11 -30.85 -6.46 5.25
C LEU A 11 -30.80 -4.94 5.38
N GLU A 12 -29.83 -4.47 6.16
CA GLU A 12 -29.48 -3.07 6.34
C GLU A 12 -28.08 -2.85 5.77
N GLY A 13 -27.87 -1.73 5.09
CA GLY A 13 -26.57 -1.41 4.52
C GLY A 13 -26.59 -0.15 3.67
N PHE A 14 -25.51 0.03 2.93
CA PHE A 14 -25.35 1.12 1.97
C PHE A 14 -24.62 0.65 0.71
N TYR A 15 -24.89 1.33 -0.39
CA TYR A 15 -24.20 1.15 -1.66
C TYR A 15 -23.66 2.50 -2.11
N ILE A 16 -22.35 2.56 -2.32
CA ILE A 16 -21.66 3.74 -2.82
C ILE A 16 -20.90 3.32 -4.09
N ALA A 17 -21.14 4.03 -5.18
CA ALA A 17 -20.36 3.92 -6.40
C ALA A 17 -19.76 5.28 -6.73
N VAL A 18 -18.46 5.31 -6.96
CA VAL A 18 -17.67 6.51 -7.27
C VAL A 18 -16.94 6.29 -8.58
N ARG A 19 -16.47 7.36 -9.21
CA ARG A 19 -15.66 7.26 -10.43
C ARG A 19 -14.29 6.66 -10.16
N GLY A 20 -13.70 6.03 -11.18
CA GLY A 20 -12.42 5.32 -11.06
C GLY A 20 -11.22 6.21 -11.34
N THR A 21 -11.38 7.22 -12.20
CA THR A 21 -10.31 8.15 -12.57
C THR A 21 -10.81 9.60 -12.58
N VAL A 22 -9.89 10.57 -12.72
CA VAL A 22 -10.26 12.00 -12.78
C VAL A 22 -10.93 12.39 -14.09
N GLU A 23 -10.73 11.60 -15.15
CA GLU A 23 -11.30 11.81 -16.48
C GLU A 23 -12.78 11.39 -16.55
N ASP A 24 -13.21 10.53 -15.64
CA ASP A 24 -14.60 10.12 -15.50
C ASP A 24 -15.45 11.27 -14.93
N LEU A 25 -16.54 11.61 -15.61
CA LEU A 25 -17.45 12.70 -15.23
C LEU A 25 -18.65 12.25 -14.38
N SER A 26 -18.63 11.01 -13.88
CA SER A 26 -19.75 10.48 -13.08
C SER A 26 -19.67 10.97 -11.63
N GLU A 27 -20.76 11.57 -11.15
CA GLU A 27 -20.93 11.90 -9.73
C GLU A 27 -21.11 10.64 -8.88
N PRO A 28 -20.69 10.66 -7.59
CA PRO A 28 -20.95 9.59 -6.65
C PRO A 28 -22.43 9.23 -6.55
N LYS A 29 -22.74 7.94 -6.68
CA LYS A 29 -24.07 7.38 -6.44
C LYS A 29 -24.11 6.77 -5.06
N VAL A 30 -25.06 7.24 -4.26
CA VAL A 30 -25.08 6.96 -2.83
C VAL A 30 -26.49 6.49 -2.44
N PHE A 31 -26.57 5.32 -1.82
CA PHE A 31 -27.82 4.76 -1.31
C PHE A 31 -27.59 4.23 0.09
N PHE A 32 -28.44 4.66 1.03
CA PHE A 32 -28.44 4.16 2.39
C PHE A 32 -29.80 3.59 2.76
N THR A 33 -29.76 2.61 3.63
CA THR A 33 -30.90 2.27 4.49
C THR A 33 -30.89 3.20 5.71
N GLU A 34 -32.06 3.43 6.31
CA GLU A 34 -32.19 4.40 7.42
C GLU A 34 -31.25 4.09 8.59
N LYS A 35 -31.08 2.82 8.95
CA LYS A 35 -30.18 2.43 10.05
C LYS A 35 -28.71 2.59 9.67
N ALA A 36 -28.35 2.26 8.44
CA ALA A 36 -26.98 2.40 7.98
C ALA A 36 -26.57 3.89 7.85
N GLU A 37 -27.49 4.75 7.41
CA GLU A 37 -27.27 6.19 7.38
C GLU A 37 -27.02 6.75 8.79
N LYS A 38 -27.88 6.38 9.74
CA LYS A 38 -27.71 6.75 11.16
C LYS A 38 -26.43 6.21 11.76
N PHE A 39 -25.97 5.02 11.36
CA PHE A 39 -24.69 4.49 11.80
C PHE A 39 -23.52 5.35 11.29
N VAL A 40 -23.51 5.70 10.00
CA VAL A 40 -22.46 6.55 9.42
C VAL A 40 -22.43 7.92 10.08
N HIS A 41 -23.59 8.55 10.27
CA HIS A 41 -23.65 9.86 10.92
C HIS A 41 -23.33 9.80 12.41
N ASN A 42 -24.01 8.95 13.19
CA ASN A 42 -23.90 8.98 14.67
C ASN A 42 -22.70 8.22 15.22
N VAL A 43 -22.27 7.13 14.58
CA VAL A 43 -21.19 6.26 15.08
C VAL A 43 -19.86 6.60 14.43
N LEU A 44 -19.85 6.78 13.10
CA LEU A 44 -18.62 7.19 12.42
C LEU A 44 -18.38 8.70 12.53
N GLY A 45 -19.40 9.49 12.86
CA GLY A 45 -19.29 10.95 12.94
C GLY A 45 -19.09 11.62 11.59
N ILE A 46 -19.54 10.98 10.51
CA ILE A 46 -19.30 11.41 9.13
C ILE A 46 -20.64 11.62 8.43
N GLU A 47 -20.80 12.74 7.71
CA GLU A 47 -21.95 12.92 6.83
C GLU A 47 -21.95 11.86 5.71
N PRO A 48 -23.09 11.22 5.40
CA PRO A 48 -23.14 10.16 4.39
C PRO A 48 -22.56 10.56 3.02
N CYS A 49 -22.76 11.81 2.61
CA CYS A 49 -22.17 12.36 1.38
C CYS A 49 -20.63 12.48 1.47
N HIS A 50 -20.10 12.85 2.63
CA HIS A 50 -18.65 12.94 2.85
C HIS A 50 -17.99 11.56 2.84
N LEU A 51 -18.69 10.51 3.31
CA LEU A 51 -18.20 9.14 3.20
C LEU A 51 -17.98 8.75 1.72
N ALA A 52 -18.90 9.13 0.83
CA ALA A 52 -18.76 8.87 -0.60
C ALA A 52 -17.60 9.67 -1.23
N LEU A 53 -17.41 10.93 -0.83
CA LEU A 53 -16.28 11.75 -1.28
C LEU A 53 -14.92 11.22 -0.78
N HIS A 54 -14.85 10.71 0.45
CA HIS A 54 -13.65 10.06 0.96
C HIS A 54 -13.31 8.79 0.18
N LEU A 55 -14.33 7.98 -0.13
CA LEU A 55 -14.14 6.81 -0.99
C LEU A 55 -13.67 7.19 -2.39
N GLU A 56 -14.28 8.22 -3.01
CA GLU A 56 -13.85 8.71 -4.33
C GLU A 56 -12.42 9.23 -4.31
N SER A 57 -12.08 10.07 -3.33
CA SER A 57 -10.72 10.58 -3.15
C SER A 57 -9.70 9.44 -2.99
N TRP A 58 -10.05 8.41 -2.22
CA TRP A 58 -9.21 7.23 -2.06
C TRP A 58 -9.07 6.42 -3.36
N VAL A 59 -10.16 6.20 -4.09
CA VAL A 59 -10.15 5.46 -5.36
C VAL A 59 -9.28 6.18 -6.41
N ILE A 60 -9.41 7.51 -6.50
CA ILE A 60 -8.68 8.32 -7.49
C ILE A 60 -7.21 8.51 -7.09
N SER A 61 -6.94 8.80 -5.81
CA SER A 61 -5.62 9.29 -5.36
C SER A 61 -4.84 8.27 -4.52
N GLY A 62 -5.44 7.14 -4.19
CA GLY A 62 -4.82 5.91 -3.69
C GLY A 62 -4.18 5.93 -2.30
N ILE A 63 -3.49 6.99 -1.89
CA ILE A 63 -2.60 6.99 -0.68
C ILE A 63 -2.15 8.42 -0.29
N GLU A 64 -2.12 9.37 -1.22
CA GLU A 64 -1.51 10.69 -0.99
C GLU A 64 -2.27 11.54 0.05
N TYR A 65 -3.60 11.37 0.14
CA TYR A 65 -4.46 12.08 1.09
C TYR A 65 -4.36 11.54 2.54
N ILE A 66 -4.25 10.22 2.74
CA ILE A 66 -4.12 9.61 4.07
C ILE A 66 -2.75 9.91 4.71
N LEU A 67 -1.69 10.00 3.90
CA LEU A 67 -0.35 10.35 4.38
C LEU A 67 -0.26 11.83 4.84
N THR A 68 -0.96 12.72 4.14
CA THR A 68 -0.95 14.17 4.43
C THR A 68 -1.87 14.54 5.60
N THR A 69 -3.02 13.88 5.77
CA THR A 69 -3.99 14.17 6.83
C THR A 69 -3.65 13.58 8.20
N ASN A 70 -2.97 12.43 8.26
CA ASN A 70 -2.56 11.80 9.52
C ASN A 70 -1.25 12.37 10.11
N GLY A 71 -0.76 13.50 9.61
CA GLY A 71 0.42 14.17 10.18
C GLY A 71 1.72 13.36 10.07
N ILE A 72 1.77 12.31 9.23
CA ILE A 72 3.00 11.59 8.90
C ILE A 72 3.80 12.50 7.95
N LYS A 73 4.45 13.53 8.51
CA LYS A 73 5.57 14.26 7.88
C LYS A 73 6.83 13.37 7.87
N GLY A 74 6.68 12.16 7.38
CA GLY A 74 7.79 11.37 6.91
C GLY A 74 7.76 11.52 5.41
N ASN A 75 8.91 11.82 4.81
CA ASN A 75 9.16 11.37 3.46
C ASN A 75 9.06 9.83 3.52
N SER A 76 7.84 9.29 3.45
CA SER A 76 7.53 7.86 3.45
C SER A 76 7.91 7.31 2.08
N GLN A 77 9.15 7.57 1.71
CA GLN A 77 9.82 6.86 0.64
C GLN A 77 9.87 5.41 1.09
N MET A 78 9.16 4.56 0.34
CA MET A 78 9.31 3.12 0.41
C MET A 78 10.81 2.79 0.49
N ASN A 79 11.25 2.19 1.61
CA ASN A 79 12.65 1.85 1.82
C ASN A 79 12.95 0.55 1.05
N TYR A 80 13.39 0.71 -0.19
CA TYR A 80 13.87 -0.40 -1.02
C TYR A 80 15.31 -0.82 -0.68
N ILE A 81 16.04 0.01 0.06
CA ILE A 81 17.44 -0.24 0.42
C ILE A 81 17.53 -1.48 1.33
N ASN A 82 16.56 -1.64 2.23
CA ASN A 82 16.48 -2.80 3.11
C ASN A 82 15.72 -4.00 2.51
N TYR A 83 15.31 -3.96 1.23
CA TYR A 83 14.60 -5.07 0.57
C TYR A 83 15.36 -6.40 0.71
N LYS A 84 16.68 -6.37 0.47
CA LYS A 84 17.56 -7.55 0.59
C LYS A 84 17.48 -8.16 2.01
N LYS A 85 17.50 -7.34 3.06
CA LYS A 85 17.47 -7.81 4.45
C LYS A 85 16.07 -8.19 4.94
N GLN A 86 15.12 -7.27 4.82
CA GLN A 86 13.80 -7.36 5.44
C GLN A 86 12.86 -8.31 4.69
N ILE A 87 13.05 -8.46 3.38
CA ILE A 87 12.20 -9.30 2.54
C ILE A 87 12.97 -10.56 2.11
N MET A 88 14.11 -10.41 1.45
CA MET A 88 14.80 -11.58 0.90
C MET A 88 15.38 -12.49 1.98
N GLU A 89 16.15 -11.93 2.92
CA GLU A 89 16.81 -12.74 3.94
C GLU A 89 15.84 -13.22 5.03
N LYS A 90 14.96 -12.33 5.49
CA LYS A 90 14.03 -12.63 6.59
C LYS A 90 12.89 -13.56 6.18
N LEU A 91 12.34 -13.38 4.97
CA LEU A 91 11.17 -14.15 4.51
C LEU A 91 11.57 -15.26 3.52
N GLY A 92 12.81 -15.29 3.05
CA GLY A 92 13.31 -16.30 2.11
C GLY A 92 12.64 -16.20 0.74
N VAL A 93 12.29 -14.99 0.29
CA VAL A 93 11.62 -14.75 -0.99
C VAL A 93 12.38 -13.74 -1.83
N ALA A 94 12.57 -14.03 -3.11
CA ALA A 94 13.29 -13.15 -4.03
C ALA A 94 12.42 -12.81 -5.23
N LEU A 95 12.49 -11.56 -5.68
CA LEU A 95 11.93 -11.18 -6.98
C LEU A 95 12.93 -11.55 -8.08
N HIS A 96 12.55 -12.49 -8.93
CA HIS A 96 13.33 -12.92 -10.07
C HIS A 96 12.85 -12.18 -11.33
N GLY A 97 13.78 -11.83 -12.22
CA GLY A 97 13.46 -11.20 -13.51
C GLY A 97 12.91 -9.77 -13.43
N TRP A 98 13.42 -8.99 -12.47
CA TRP A 98 13.12 -7.56 -12.36
C TRP A 98 13.43 -6.82 -13.68
N PRO A 99 12.46 -6.11 -14.29
CA PRO A 99 12.60 -5.59 -15.66
C PRO A 99 13.27 -4.20 -15.73
N ILE A 100 13.52 -3.55 -14.60
CA ILE A 100 14.14 -2.22 -14.54
C ILE A 100 15.63 -2.38 -14.20
N PRO A 101 16.56 -1.78 -14.96
CA PRO A 101 17.99 -1.87 -14.66
C PRO A 101 18.32 -1.42 -13.23
N GLY A 102 19.17 -2.18 -12.54
CA GLY A 102 19.60 -1.90 -11.17
C GLY A 102 18.88 -2.73 -10.11
N HIS A 103 18.85 -2.22 -8.88
CA HIS A 103 18.17 -2.88 -7.76
C HIS A 103 16.65 -2.64 -7.83
N VAL A 104 15.89 -3.49 -7.13
CA VAL A 104 14.47 -3.26 -6.90
C VAL A 104 14.32 -1.88 -6.27
N CYS A 105 13.56 -1.04 -6.92
CA CYS A 105 13.37 0.36 -6.57
C CYS A 105 11.91 0.74 -6.80
N ASN A 106 11.56 1.99 -6.54
CA ASN A 106 10.25 2.50 -6.93
C ASN A 106 10.12 2.35 -8.46
N PRO A 107 9.16 1.55 -8.96
CA PRO A 107 8.92 1.43 -10.38
C PRO A 107 8.16 2.66 -10.86
N SER A 108 8.85 3.78 -11.04
CA SER A 108 8.30 4.99 -11.69
C SER A 108 7.82 4.74 -13.13
N LYS A 109 8.11 3.55 -13.68
CA LYS A 109 7.61 3.04 -14.97
C LYS A 109 6.80 1.76 -14.74
N LEU A 110 5.56 1.92 -14.28
CA LEU A 110 4.66 0.81 -13.91
C LEU A 110 4.33 -0.11 -15.10
N GLU A 111 4.28 0.42 -16.32
CA GLU A 111 3.94 -0.35 -17.54
C GLU A 111 4.90 -1.53 -17.77
N LYS A 112 6.21 -1.29 -17.71
CA LYS A 112 7.23 -2.34 -17.91
C LYS A 112 7.18 -3.42 -16.83
N LEU A 113 6.85 -3.03 -15.61
CA LEU A 113 6.68 -3.98 -14.51
C LEU A 113 5.43 -4.82 -14.72
N LEU A 114 4.32 -4.20 -15.13
CA LEU A 114 3.07 -4.88 -15.40
C LEU A 114 3.22 -5.91 -16.53
N ASP A 115 3.89 -5.55 -17.62
CA ASP A 115 4.12 -6.48 -18.74
C ASP A 115 4.98 -7.66 -18.31
N ALA A 116 6.07 -7.41 -17.57
CA ALA A 116 6.94 -8.49 -17.09
C ALA A 116 6.22 -9.43 -16.11
N LEU A 117 5.30 -8.93 -15.28
CA LEU A 117 4.46 -9.75 -14.40
C LEU A 117 3.46 -10.59 -15.20
N LYS A 118 2.79 -9.99 -16.20
CA LYS A 118 1.82 -10.67 -17.07
C LYS A 118 2.46 -11.77 -17.92
N GLU A 119 3.67 -11.52 -18.40
CA GLU A 119 4.43 -12.47 -19.22
C GLU A 119 5.22 -13.49 -18.38
N GLU A 120 5.03 -13.51 -17.06
CA GLU A 120 5.77 -14.33 -16.09
C GLU A 120 7.31 -14.17 -16.13
N LYS A 121 7.79 -13.10 -16.77
CA LYS A 121 9.21 -12.74 -16.82
C LYS A 121 9.70 -12.18 -15.49
N CYS A 122 8.80 -11.62 -14.67
CA CYS A 122 9.05 -11.16 -13.31
C CYS A 122 8.17 -11.95 -12.32
N LYS A 123 8.76 -12.61 -11.32
CA LYS A 123 7.99 -13.37 -10.33
C LYS A 123 8.69 -13.52 -8.99
N TRP A 124 7.91 -13.66 -7.94
CA TRP A 124 8.41 -13.99 -6.61
C TRP A 124 8.70 -15.48 -6.52
N VAL A 125 9.92 -15.83 -6.13
CA VAL A 125 10.35 -17.21 -5.91
C VAL A 125 10.76 -17.39 -4.46
N ARG A 126 10.41 -18.54 -3.90
CA ARG A 126 10.85 -18.94 -2.56
C ARG A 126 12.24 -19.53 -2.68
N LEU A 127 13.19 -19.00 -1.92
CA LEU A 127 14.55 -19.49 -1.87
C LEU A 127 14.60 -20.77 -1.04
N THR A 128 15.39 -21.73 -1.48
CA THR A 128 15.77 -22.87 -0.64
C THR A 128 16.67 -22.40 0.51
N PRO A 129 16.79 -23.18 1.60
CA PRO A 129 17.67 -22.83 2.72
C PRO A 129 19.13 -22.62 2.29
N GLN A 130 19.60 -23.39 1.31
CA GLN A 130 20.96 -23.26 0.76
C GLN A 130 21.13 -21.97 -0.03
N GLU A 131 20.20 -21.65 -0.94
CA GLU A 131 20.24 -20.41 -1.73
C GLU A 131 20.16 -19.18 -0.83
N LEU A 132 19.33 -19.25 0.23
CA LEU A 132 19.22 -18.20 1.24
C LEU A 132 20.54 -18.01 2.00
N ALA A 133 21.18 -19.09 2.44
CA ALA A 133 22.45 -19.02 3.16
C ALA A 133 23.57 -18.43 2.29
N THR A 134 23.70 -18.89 1.03
CA THR A 134 24.64 -18.33 0.06
C THR A 134 24.38 -16.85 -0.14
N ARG A 135 23.11 -16.45 -0.31
CA ARG A 135 22.74 -15.05 -0.54
C ARG A 135 23.08 -14.15 0.65
N ILE A 136 22.89 -14.62 1.88
CA ILE A 136 23.27 -13.89 3.10
C ILE A 136 24.80 -13.70 3.14
N ALA A 137 25.57 -14.73 2.80
CA ALA A 137 27.03 -14.64 2.76
C ALA A 137 27.51 -13.62 1.71
N ASP A 138 26.95 -13.67 0.50
CA ASP A 138 27.29 -12.74 -0.58
C ASP A 138 26.95 -11.28 -0.23
N ASN A 139 25.77 -11.05 0.36
CA ASN A 139 25.35 -9.72 0.77
C ASN A 139 26.26 -9.15 1.86
N LYS A 140 26.69 -9.97 2.84
CA LYS A 140 27.67 -9.57 3.86
C LYS A 140 29.04 -9.25 3.26
N ALA A 141 29.50 -10.06 2.30
CA ALA A 141 30.75 -9.80 1.61
C ALA A 141 30.70 -8.45 0.87
N ARG A 142 29.65 -8.21 0.07
CA ARG A 142 29.47 -6.94 -0.67
C ARG A 142 29.40 -5.72 0.26
N GLN A 143 28.74 -5.86 1.41
CA GLN A 143 28.74 -4.82 2.44
C GLN A 143 30.14 -4.53 2.98
N ALA A 144 30.95 -5.55 3.23
CA ALA A 144 32.34 -5.37 3.68
C ALA A 144 33.24 -4.72 2.62
N TRP A 145 32.93 -4.94 1.33
CA TRP A 145 33.57 -4.27 0.19
C TRP A 145 33.07 -2.85 -0.08
N GLY A 146 32.19 -2.32 0.78
CA GLY A 146 31.73 -0.93 0.72
C GLY A 146 30.45 -0.69 -0.08
N GLU A 147 29.81 -1.74 -0.62
CA GLU A 147 28.48 -1.60 -1.20
C GLU A 147 27.44 -1.40 -0.09
N GLN A 148 26.57 -0.40 -0.22
CA GLN A 148 25.53 -0.12 0.77
C GLN A 148 24.35 -1.10 0.59
N ILE A 149 24.50 -2.32 1.10
CA ILE A 149 23.50 -3.39 1.09
C ILE A 149 22.50 -3.23 2.25
N TYR A 150 22.98 -2.80 3.41
CA TYR A 150 22.20 -2.61 4.63
C TYR A 150 22.32 -1.17 5.12
N GLN A 151 21.21 -0.57 5.54
CA GLN A 151 21.22 0.72 6.24
C GLN A 151 21.00 0.51 7.75
N PRO A 152 21.73 1.25 8.61
CA PRO A 152 21.40 1.34 10.03
C PRO A 152 20.00 1.95 10.18
N HIS A 153 19.17 1.38 11.05
CA HIS A 153 17.97 2.08 11.49
C HIS A 153 18.40 3.27 12.34
N HIS A 154 17.96 4.49 11.99
CA HIS A 154 18.01 5.60 12.93
C HIS A 154 17.05 5.25 14.08
N CYS A 155 17.60 4.92 15.24
CA CYS A 155 16.83 4.90 16.47
C CYS A 155 16.61 6.38 16.85
N PRO A 156 15.36 6.89 16.93
CA PRO A 156 15.13 8.21 17.50
C PRO A 156 15.39 8.09 19.01
N THR A 157 16.60 8.43 19.41
CA THR A 157 17.03 8.63 20.81
C THR A 157 17.64 10.03 20.83
N GLN A 158 17.35 10.96 21.74
CA GLN A 158 16.78 10.91 23.09
C GLN A 158 16.00 12.19 23.37
N CYS A 159 14.94 12.12 24.20
CA CYS A 159 14.53 13.30 24.96
C CYS A 159 15.70 13.66 25.90
N GLU A 160 16.37 14.76 25.63
CA GLU A 160 17.30 15.38 26.56
C GLU A 160 16.49 15.96 27.72
N ASN A 161 16.62 15.36 28.90
CA ASN A 161 16.18 15.94 30.15
C ASN A 161 17.06 17.16 30.43
N ILE A 162 16.53 18.37 30.24
CA ILE A 162 17.14 19.59 30.76
C ILE A 162 16.60 19.79 32.17
N THR A 163 17.52 19.76 33.13
CA THR A 163 17.32 20.08 34.55
C THR A 163 17.21 21.59 34.73
#